data_AF-A0A936BPJ7-F1
#
_entry.id   AF-A0A936BPJ7-F1
#
_cell.length_a   1.000
_cell.length_b   1.000
_cell.length_c   1.000
_cell.angle_alpha   90.00
_cell.angle_beta   90.00
_cell.angle_gamma   90.00
#
_symmetry.space_group_name_H-M   'P 1'
#
loop_
_entity.id
_entity.type
_entity.pdbx_description
1 polymer ?
#
loop_
_entity_poly.entity_id
_entity_poly.type
_entity_poly.pdbx_seq_one_letter_code
_entity_poly.pdbx_strand_id
1 'polypeptide(L)'
;MGRINISFVKSKDDIIILVWLNSLSSIITGVIGLWVSKIRFKLKLFIPSIEQIKFQLEDSWHYFLSNVSVSLYTISNIFILGLFTNDTIVGYFSAADKIRYAVQNMTSTAGRTIFPHLSTEFSKSRKAGFSFVRKYVKSMGSFILLLSILLFIFSEQIVLLVLGPEYLKSVTILKILSFLPFIIFVSNVAGIQTMVNLGYKKEFAKIIIIAGVLNIILSFIIVPYYLEIGSSIAVLVTELVVTFNMLVFLRKKNIHIFKKASVEL
;
A
#
# COMPACT_ATOMS: atom_id res chain seq x y z
N MET A 1 16.90 -23.46 -19.79
CA MET A 1 16.36 -22.62 -18.70
C MET A 1 14.86 -22.44 -18.92
N GLY A 2 14.06 -23.08 -18.06
CA GLY A 2 12.63 -23.31 -18.27
C GLY A 2 11.80 -22.02 -18.19
N ARG A 3 11.08 -21.75 -19.29
CA ARG A 3 9.98 -20.78 -19.36
C ARG A 3 8.75 -21.41 -18.69
N ILE A 4 8.55 -21.15 -17.41
CA ILE A 4 7.36 -21.60 -16.67
C ILE A 4 6.46 -20.36 -16.48
N ASN A 5 5.22 -20.41 -16.99
CA ASN A 5 4.04 -19.58 -16.66
C ASN A 5 3.33 -18.69 -17.72
N ILE A 6 3.47 -18.88 -19.04
CA ILE A 6 2.57 -18.15 -20.01
C ILE A 6 1.88 -19.08 -21.02
N SER A 7 2.12 -20.39 -20.98
CA SER A 7 1.63 -21.31 -22.02
C SER A 7 0.17 -21.76 -21.91
N PHE A 8 -0.54 -21.45 -20.82
CA PHE A 8 -1.90 -21.96 -20.56
C PHE A 8 -3.04 -20.97 -20.80
N VAL A 9 -2.75 -19.76 -21.31
CA VAL A 9 -3.78 -18.75 -21.57
C VAL A 9 -3.61 -18.25 -23.00
N LYS A 10 -4.34 -18.89 -23.90
CA LYS A 10 -4.39 -18.59 -25.34
C LYS A 10 -5.80 -18.15 -25.79
N SER A 11 -6.83 -18.39 -24.97
CA SER A 11 -8.25 -18.11 -25.26
C SER A 11 -8.95 -17.36 -24.11
N LYS A 12 -10.08 -16.70 -24.38
CA LYS A 12 -10.97 -16.11 -23.35
C LYS A 12 -11.44 -17.15 -22.32
N ASP A 13 -11.54 -18.42 -22.70
CA ASP A 13 -11.94 -19.52 -21.80
C ASP A 13 -10.85 -19.87 -20.76
N ASP A 14 -9.59 -19.56 -21.04
CA ASP A 14 -8.47 -19.83 -20.13
C ASP A 14 -8.43 -18.86 -18.93
N ILE A 15 -9.22 -17.78 -18.98
CA ILE A 15 -9.42 -16.87 -17.84
C ILE A 15 -10.12 -17.63 -16.70
N ILE A 16 -11.08 -18.51 -17.02
CA ILE A 16 -11.77 -19.33 -16.01
C ILE A 16 -10.78 -20.29 -15.36
N ILE A 17 -9.87 -20.88 -16.14
CA ILE A 17 -8.80 -21.75 -15.62
C ILE A 17 -7.90 -20.97 -14.64
N LEU A 18 -7.52 -19.73 -14.96
CA LEU A 18 -6.77 -18.86 -14.04
C LEU A 18 -7.51 -18.57 -12.74
N VAL A 19 -8.83 -18.32 -12.81
CA VAL A 19 -9.67 -18.10 -11.61
C VAL A 19 -9.71 -19.36 -10.74
N TRP A 20 -9.86 -20.54 -11.35
CA TRP A 20 -9.82 -21.82 -10.65
C TRP A 20 -8.46 -22.07 -9.99
N LEU A 21 -7.36 -21.84 -10.71
CA LEU A 21 -6.02 -22.04 -10.18
C LEU A 21 -5.74 -21.12 -8.97
N ASN A 22 -6.17 -19.86 -9.02
CA ASN A 22 -6.04 -18.94 -7.87
C ASN A 22 -6.93 -19.34 -6.68
N SER A 23 -8.13 -19.81 -6.96
CA SER A 23 -9.05 -20.27 -5.90
C SER A 23 -8.51 -21.53 -5.23
N LEU A 24 -8.04 -22.49 -6.03
CA LEU A 24 -7.49 -23.74 -5.54
C LEU A 24 -6.20 -23.53 -4.74
N SER A 25 -5.29 -22.66 -5.22
CA SER A 25 -4.07 -22.32 -4.47
C SER A 25 -4.38 -21.68 -3.12
N SER A 26 -5.40 -20.83 -3.05
CA SER A 26 -5.86 -20.20 -1.81
C SER A 26 -6.43 -21.23 -0.82
N ILE A 27 -7.25 -22.18 -1.31
CA ILE A 27 -7.79 -23.27 -0.48
C ILE A 27 -6.65 -24.14 0.06
N ILE A 28 -5.72 -24.56 -0.80
CA ILE A 28 -4.56 -25.38 -0.41
C ILE A 28 -3.73 -24.65 0.65
N THR A 29 -3.48 -23.35 0.46
CA THR A 29 -2.74 -22.52 1.42
C THR A 29 -3.45 -22.46 2.77
N GLY A 30 -4.78 -22.30 2.78
CA GLY A 30 -5.59 -22.34 4.00
C GLY A 30 -5.53 -23.67 4.73
N VAL A 31 -5.66 -24.79 4.00
CA VAL A 31 -5.59 -26.15 4.56
C VAL A 31 -4.20 -26.43 5.15
N ILE A 32 -3.13 -26.13 4.41
CA ILE A 32 -1.76 -26.26 4.91
C ILE A 32 -1.55 -25.36 6.13
N GLY A 33 -2.04 -24.12 6.10
CA GLY A 33 -1.98 -23.19 7.22
C GLY A 33 -2.60 -23.75 8.48
N LEU A 34 -3.82 -24.30 8.39
CA LEU A 34 -4.51 -24.95 9.52
C LEU A 34 -3.77 -26.19 10.02
N TRP A 35 -3.25 -27.01 9.10
CA TRP A 35 -2.49 -28.21 9.43
C TRP A 35 -1.19 -27.87 10.18
N VAL A 36 -0.41 -26.90 9.68
CA VAL A 36 0.79 -26.38 10.34
C VAL A 36 0.44 -25.77 11.69
N SER A 37 -0.64 -25.01 11.78
CA SER A 37 -1.13 -24.39 13.02
C SER A 37 -1.38 -25.43 14.12
N LYS A 38 -2.02 -26.54 13.76
CA LYS A 38 -2.34 -27.64 14.68
C LYS A 38 -1.09 -28.39 15.13
N ILE A 39 -0.13 -28.64 14.24
CA ILE A 39 1.07 -29.45 14.55
C ILE A 39 2.14 -28.63 15.26
N ARG A 40 2.45 -27.42 14.77
CA ARG A 40 3.54 -26.58 15.30
C ARG A 40 3.14 -25.81 16.55
N PHE A 41 1.93 -25.23 16.56
CA PHE A 41 1.49 -24.34 17.64
C PHE A 41 0.49 -24.99 18.60
N LYS A 42 0.11 -26.26 18.36
CA LYS A 42 -0.84 -27.03 19.18
C LYS A 42 -2.15 -26.28 19.43
N LEU A 43 -2.57 -25.45 18.47
CA LEU A 43 -3.78 -24.65 18.57
C LEU A 43 -5.00 -25.58 18.57
N LYS A 44 -5.89 -25.40 19.55
CA LYS A 44 -7.21 -26.02 19.56
C LYS A 44 -8.17 -25.13 18.79
N LEU A 45 -8.82 -25.69 17.78
CA LEU A 45 -9.93 -25.03 17.11
C LEU A 45 -11.11 -25.01 18.08
N PHE A 46 -11.68 -23.84 18.31
CA PHE A 46 -12.89 -23.66 19.11
C PHE A 46 -13.79 -22.65 18.40
N ILE A 47 -15.08 -22.73 18.69
CA ILE A 47 -16.06 -21.77 18.19
C ILE A 47 -16.05 -20.58 19.16
N PRO A 48 -15.67 -19.37 18.72
CA PRO A 48 -15.65 -18.20 19.59
C PRO A 48 -17.07 -17.79 20.00
N SER A 49 -17.22 -17.22 21.20
CA SER A 49 -18.51 -16.69 21.64
C SER A 49 -18.91 -15.44 20.85
N ILE A 50 -20.21 -15.12 20.80
CA ILE A 50 -20.71 -13.89 20.15
C ILE A 50 -20.05 -12.64 20.75
N GLU A 51 -19.80 -12.65 22.06
CA GLU A 51 -19.12 -11.55 22.76
C GLU A 51 -17.67 -11.38 22.28
N GLN A 52 -16.93 -12.48 22.12
CA GLN A 52 -15.58 -12.45 21.56
C GLN A 52 -15.56 -11.97 20.11
N ILE A 53 -16.52 -12.41 19.29
CA ILE A 53 -16.67 -11.96 17.91
C ILE A 53 -16.91 -10.44 17.88
N LYS A 54 -17.86 -9.95 18.68
CA LYS A 54 -18.20 -8.53 18.76
C LYS A 54 -17.00 -7.70 19.19
N PHE A 55 -16.28 -8.12 20.23
CA PHE A 55 -15.06 -7.46 20.69
C PHE A 55 -14.00 -7.35 19.59
N GLN A 56 -13.74 -8.43 18.86
CA GLN A 56 -12.74 -8.42 17.78
C GLN A 56 -13.16 -7.55 16.59
N LEU A 57 -14.45 -7.55 16.24
CA LEU A 57 -14.99 -6.66 15.22
C LEU A 57 -14.84 -5.19 15.60
N GLU A 58 -15.14 -4.84 16.86
CA GLU A 58 -15.00 -3.47 17.37
C GLU A 58 -13.54 -3.00 17.40
N ASP A 59 -12.59 -3.83 17.89
CA ASP A 59 -11.17 -3.46 17.92
C ASP A 59 -10.56 -3.31 16.51
N SER A 60 -11.03 -4.14 15.56
CA SER A 60 -10.53 -4.15 14.18
C SER A 60 -11.28 -3.19 13.26
N TRP A 61 -12.39 -2.60 13.70
CA TRP A 61 -13.27 -1.78 12.86
C TRP A 61 -12.54 -0.61 12.18
N HIS A 62 -11.65 0.04 12.92
CA HIS A 62 -10.88 1.17 12.38
C HIS A 62 -9.87 0.74 11.30
N TYR A 63 -9.26 -0.43 11.44
CA TYR A 63 -8.41 -0.97 10.38
C TYR A 63 -9.21 -1.40 9.17
N PHE A 64 -10.37 -2.02 9.38
CA PHE A 64 -11.27 -2.38 8.31
C PHE A 64 -11.66 -1.15 7.48
N LEU A 65 -12.15 -0.09 8.12
CA LEU A 65 -12.50 1.15 7.43
C LEU A 65 -11.30 1.80 6.73
N SER A 66 -10.11 1.73 7.32
CA SER A 66 -8.88 2.23 6.69
C SER A 66 -8.56 1.45 5.41
N ASN A 67 -8.61 0.11 5.46
CA ASN A 67 -8.36 -0.74 4.31
C ASN A 67 -9.41 -0.52 3.21
N VAL A 68 -10.68 -0.44 3.57
CA VAL A 68 -11.76 -0.11 2.62
C VAL A 68 -11.49 1.23 1.95
N SER A 69 -11.12 2.25 2.73
CA SER A 69 -10.82 3.58 2.20
C SER A 69 -9.61 3.58 1.25
N VAL A 70 -8.53 2.87 1.60
CA VAL A 70 -7.37 2.68 0.72
C VAL A 70 -7.78 1.98 -0.58
N SER A 71 -8.50 0.87 -0.49
CA SER A 71 -9.00 0.16 -1.66
C SER A 71 -9.90 1.04 -2.52
N LEU A 72 -10.80 1.81 -1.91
CA LEU A 72 -11.69 2.72 -2.62
C LEU A 72 -10.89 3.73 -3.43
N TYR A 73 -9.97 4.49 -2.83
CA TYR A 73 -9.26 5.51 -3.61
C TYR A 73 -8.24 4.91 -4.59
N THR A 74 -7.75 3.69 -4.37
CA THR A 74 -6.82 3.05 -5.30
C THR A 74 -7.54 2.50 -6.53
N ILE A 75 -8.65 1.77 -6.33
CA ILE A 75 -9.46 1.17 -7.40
C ILE A 75 -10.27 2.24 -8.14
N SER A 76 -10.74 3.26 -7.42
CA SER A 76 -11.54 4.34 -8.01
C SER A 76 -10.75 5.16 -9.03
N ASN A 77 -9.42 5.24 -8.96
CA ASN A 77 -8.67 6.02 -9.96
C ASN A 77 -8.84 5.50 -11.38
N ILE A 78 -8.72 4.17 -11.55
CA ILE A 78 -8.87 3.51 -12.85
C ILE A 78 -10.33 3.59 -13.29
N PHE A 79 -11.27 3.36 -12.36
CA PHE A 79 -12.70 3.47 -12.63
C PHE A 79 -13.11 4.88 -13.07
N ILE A 80 -12.75 5.91 -12.29
CA ILE A 80 -13.05 7.32 -12.58
C ILE A 80 -12.40 7.74 -13.89
N LEU A 81 -11.14 7.35 -14.13
CA LEU A 81 -10.49 7.61 -15.41
C LEU A 81 -11.31 7.03 -16.57
N GLY A 82 -11.74 5.77 -16.47
CA GLY A 82 -12.57 5.10 -17.48
C GLY A 82 -13.95 5.74 -17.70
N LEU A 83 -14.49 6.49 -16.74
CA LEU A 83 -15.73 7.26 -16.94
C LEU A 83 -15.55 8.46 -17.87
N PHE A 84 -14.34 9.01 -17.95
CA PHE A 84 -14.04 10.24 -18.69
C PHE A 84 -13.15 10.01 -19.91
N THR A 85 -12.74 8.78 -20.19
CA THR A 85 -11.80 8.46 -21.27
C THR A 85 -12.05 7.09 -21.91
N ASN A 86 -11.18 6.68 -22.83
CA ASN A 86 -11.26 5.40 -23.53
C ASN A 86 -10.30 4.33 -22.95
N ASP A 87 -10.52 3.08 -23.35
CA ASP A 87 -9.74 1.92 -22.88
C ASP A 87 -8.23 2.05 -23.15
N THR A 88 -7.83 2.75 -24.22
CA THR A 88 -6.41 2.97 -24.54
C THR A 88 -5.72 3.83 -23.48
N ILE A 89 -6.35 4.93 -23.07
CA ILE A 89 -5.81 5.81 -22.02
C ILE A 89 -5.83 5.13 -20.64
N VAL A 90 -6.90 4.39 -20.33
CA VAL A 90 -6.95 3.55 -19.13
C VAL A 90 -5.83 2.50 -19.14
N GLY A 91 -5.54 1.92 -20.30
CA GLY A 91 -4.43 0.99 -20.52
C GLY A 91 -3.07 1.62 -20.21
N TYR A 92 -2.81 2.83 -20.71
CA TYR A 92 -1.56 3.54 -20.43
C TYR A 92 -1.36 3.81 -18.94
N PHE A 93 -2.40 4.30 -18.25
CA PHE A 93 -2.35 4.54 -16.82
C PHE A 93 -2.12 3.25 -16.04
N SER A 94 -2.92 2.21 -16.33
CA SER A 94 -2.84 0.92 -15.64
C SER A 94 -1.48 0.25 -15.82
N ALA A 95 -0.86 0.38 -17.00
CA ALA A 95 0.45 -0.18 -17.27
C ALA A 95 1.56 0.52 -16.48
N ALA A 96 1.56 1.86 -16.46
CA ALA A 96 2.48 2.64 -15.65
C ALA A 96 2.29 2.37 -14.14
N ASP A 97 1.04 2.32 -13.68
CA ASP A 97 0.74 2.08 -12.28
C ASP A 97 1.17 0.68 -11.83
N LYS A 98 1.07 -0.36 -12.68
CA LYS A 98 1.60 -1.70 -12.39
C LYS A 98 3.10 -1.70 -12.14
N ILE A 99 3.88 -0.97 -12.95
CA ILE A 99 5.34 -0.85 -12.76
C ILE A 99 5.63 -0.17 -11.42
N ARG A 100 4.95 0.94 -11.12
CA ARG A 100 5.07 1.63 -9.82
C ARG A 100 4.65 0.72 -8.65
N TYR A 101 3.55 -0.03 -8.79
CA TYR A 101 3.04 -0.94 -7.77
C TYR A 101 4.05 -2.06 -7.46
N ALA A 102 4.81 -2.53 -8.45
CA ALA A 102 5.88 -3.50 -8.23
C ALA A 102 6.95 -2.98 -7.27
N VAL A 103 7.37 -1.71 -7.42
CA VAL A 103 8.29 -1.05 -6.48
C VAL A 103 7.63 -0.85 -5.11
N GLN A 104 6.36 -0.43 -5.09
CA GLN A 104 5.63 -0.26 -3.84
C GLN A 104 5.51 -1.57 -3.04
N ASN A 105 5.32 -2.71 -3.69
CA ASN A 105 5.19 -3.99 -3.02
C ASN A 105 6.40 -4.32 -2.13
N MET A 106 7.61 -3.92 -2.52
CA MET A 106 8.82 -4.09 -1.71
C MET A 106 8.68 -3.39 -0.35
N THR A 107 8.09 -2.18 -0.35
CA THR A 107 7.83 -1.41 0.87
C THR A 107 6.78 -2.09 1.76
N SER A 108 5.72 -2.62 1.14
CA SER A 108 4.59 -3.24 1.85
C SER A 108 5.00 -4.56 2.51
N THR A 109 5.78 -5.38 1.81
CA THR A 109 6.30 -6.66 2.32
C THR A 109 7.22 -6.42 3.50
N ALA A 110 8.17 -5.49 3.37
CA ALA A 110 9.06 -5.15 4.47
C ALA A 110 8.31 -4.60 5.68
N GLY A 111 7.29 -3.75 5.45
CA GLY A 111 6.44 -3.22 6.51
C GLY A 111 5.72 -4.31 7.29
N ARG A 112 5.13 -5.30 6.59
CA ARG A 112 4.43 -6.43 7.21
C ARG A 112 5.37 -7.34 8.01
N THR A 113 6.58 -7.58 7.51
CA THR A 113 7.59 -8.39 8.22
C THR A 113 8.09 -7.70 9.48
N ILE A 114 8.23 -6.37 9.46
CA ILE A 114 8.77 -5.60 10.58
C ILE A 114 7.72 -5.29 11.64
N PHE A 115 6.45 -5.18 11.25
CA PHE A 115 5.37 -4.77 12.15
C PHE A 115 5.33 -5.55 13.48
N PRO A 116 5.39 -6.90 13.52
CA PRO A 116 5.36 -7.65 14.78
C PRO A 116 6.56 -7.37 15.68
N HIS A 117 7.75 -7.24 15.09
CA HIS A 117 8.96 -6.92 15.83
C HIS A 117 8.90 -5.50 16.39
N LEU A 118 8.40 -4.55 15.60
CA LEU A 118 8.25 -3.17 16.03
C LEU A 118 7.23 -3.03 17.17
N SER A 119 6.10 -3.73 17.07
CA SER A 119 5.11 -3.81 18.15
C SER A 119 5.74 -4.33 19.45
N THR A 120 6.57 -5.37 19.35
CA THR A 120 7.33 -5.90 20.49
C THR A 120 8.29 -4.86 21.09
N GLU A 121 8.99 -4.09 20.26
CA GLU A 121 9.90 -3.03 20.74
C GLU A 121 9.15 -1.87 21.41
N PHE A 122 7.97 -1.49 20.90
CA PHE A 122 7.11 -0.49 21.54
C PHE A 122 6.55 -0.97 22.89
N SER A 123 6.26 -2.27 23.02
CA SER A 123 5.85 -2.88 24.30
C SER A 123 6.97 -2.88 25.35
N LYS A 124 8.25 -2.92 24.94
CA LYS A 124 9.39 -2.80 25.87
C LYS A 124 9.54 -1.37 26.38
N SER A 125 9.61 -0.40 25.47
CA SER A 125 9.60 1.03 25.80
C SER A 125 9.41 1.87 24.55
N ARG A 126 8.87 3.08 24.70
CA ARG A 126 8.78 4.07 23.60
C ARG A 126 10.15 4.34 22.98
N LYS A 127 11.21 4.43 23.79
CA LYS A 127 12.58 4.72 23.33
C LYS A 127 13.11 3.61 22.41
N ALA A 128 12.88 2.35 22.76
CA ALA A 128 13.27 1.20 21.94
C ALA A 128 12.53 1.19 20.60
N GLY A 129 11.20 1.34 20.64
CA GLY A 129 10.37 1.45 19.43
C GLY A 129 10.84 2.55 18.47
N PHE A 130 11.01 3.79 18.95
CA PHE A 130 11.50 4.88 18.10
C PHE A 130 12.93 4.70 17.60
N SER A 131 13.81 4.08 18.39
CA SER A 131 15.16 3.75 17.94
C SER A 131 15.12 2.80 16.74
N PHE A 132 14.28 1.78 16.81
CA PHE A 132 14.07 0.84 15.72
C PHE A 132 13.47 1.52 14.48
N VAL A 133 12.41 2.33 14.65
CA VAL A 133 11.80 3.08 13.54
C VAL A 133 12.85 3.93 12.82
N ARG A 134 13.72 4.63 13.55
CA ARG A 134 14.79 5.44 12.93
C ARG A 134 15.78 4.60 12.13
N LYS A 135 16.18 3.43 12.64
CA LYS A 135 17.05 2.50 11.92
C LYS A 135 16.38 2.00 10.63
N TYR A 136 15.09 1.65 10.73
CA TYR A 136 14.29 1.23 9.58
C TYR A 136 14.15 2.33 8.52
N VAL A 137 13.82 3.56 8.93
CA VAL A 137 13.76 4.72 8.04
C VAL A 137 15.11 4.99 7.38
N LYS A 138 16.21 4.98 8.14
CA LYS A 138 17.53 5.28 7.59
C LYS A 138 17.97 4.23 6.57
N SER A 139 17.74 2.96 6.83
CA SER A 139 18.14 1.88 5.93
C SER A 139 17.16 1.74 4.76
N MET A 140 15.90 1.42 5.06
CA MET A 140 14.90 1.13 4.03
C MET A 140 14.41 2.38 3.32
N GLY A 141 14.28 3.50 4.04
CA GLY A 141 13.87 4.77 3.41
C GLY A 141 14.89 5.27 2.39
N SER A 142 16.19 5.14 2.66
CA SER A 142 17.23 5.50 1.68
C SER A 142 17.18 4.59 0.45
N PHE A 143 16.95 3.29 0.64
CA PHE A 143 16.81 2.34 -0.46
C PHE A 143 15.58 2.63 -1.33
N ILE A 144 14.42 2.88 -0.71
CA ILE A 144 13.18 3.20 -1.44
C ILE A 144 13.29 4.56 -2.13
N LEU A 145 13.92 5.55 -1.50
CA LEU A 145 14.17 6.84 -2.12
C LEU A 145 15.03 6.69 -3.38
N LEU A 146 16.10 5.90 -3.30
CA LEU A 146 16.95 5.59 -4.45
C LEU A 146 16.13 4.91 -5.55
N LEU A 147 15.30 3.91 -5.23
CA LEU A 147 14.43 3.25 -6.21
C LEU A 147 13.44 4.22 -6.86
N SER A 148 12.82 5.11 -6.09
CA SER A 148 11.92 6.16 -6.60
C SER A 148 12.63 7.11 -7.57
N ILE A 149 13.87 7.50 -7.26
CA ILE A 149 14.70 8.35 -8.14
C ILE A 149 15.09 7.59 -9.41
N LEU A 150 15.52 6.33 -9.30
CA LEU A 150 15.85 5.50 -10.46
C LEU A 150 14.62 5.29 -11.35
N LEU A 151 13.44 5.08 -10.76
CA LEU A 151 12.19 4.93 -11.50
C LEU A 151 11.81 6.21 -12.25
N PHE A 152 12.10 7.38 -11.69
CA PHE A 152 11.91 8.67 -12.36
C PHE A 152 12.87 8.84 -13.54
N ILE A 153 14.18 8.69 -13.29
CA ILE A 153 15.24 8.90 -14.28
C ILE A 153 15.13 7.92 -15.44
N PHE A 154 14.92 6.64 -15.14
CA PHE A 154 14.87 5.56 -16.13
C PHE A 154 13.45 5.19 -16.59
N SER A 155 12.46 6.05 -16.30
CA SER A 155 11.05 5.80 -16.63
C SER A 155 10.83 5.42 -18.10
N GLU A 156 11.50 6.11 -19.03
CA GLU A 156 11.40 5.86 -20.46
C GLU A 156 11.96 4.48 -20.84
N GLN A 157 13.18 4.18 -20.39
CA GLN A 157 13.84 2.90 -20.67
C GLN A 157 13.06 1.74 -20.06
N ILE A 158 12.51 1.92 -18.85
CA ILE A 158 11.71 0.90 -18.16
C ILE A 158 10.40 0.65 -18.94
N VAL A 159 9.70 1.71 -19.35
CA VAL A 159 8.47 1.56 -20.14
C VAL A 159 8.74 0.88 -21.48
N LEU A 160 9.77 1.31 -22.21
CA LEU A 160 10.12 0.70 -23.49
C LEU A 160 10.52 -0.77 -23.36
N LEU A 161 11.27 -1.12 -22.30
CA LEU A 161 11.73 -2.48 -22.06
C LEU A 161 10.61 -3.41 -21.59
N VAL A 162 9.70 -2.92 -20.74
CA VAL A 162 8.67 -3.75 -20.08
C VAL A 162 7.37 -3.78 -20.89
N LEU A 163 6.98 -2.66 -21.48
CA LEU A 163 5.67 -2.47 -22.12
C LEU A 163 5.76 -2.33 -23.65
N GLY A 164 6.90 -1.87 -24.17
CA GLY A 164 7.09 -1.63 -25.60
C GLY A 164 6.83 -0.17 -26.04
N PRO A 165 7.17 0.16 -27.30
CA PRO A 165 7.07 1.52 -27.84
C PRO A 165 5.63 2.04 -27.95
N GLU A 166 4.62 1.18 -28.00
CA GLU A 166 3.21 1.58 -28.05
C GLU A 166 2.76 2.29 -26.75
N TYR A 167 3.50 2.12 -25.66
CA TYR A 167 3.21 2.65 -24.33
C TYR A 167 3.98 3.92 -23.99
N LEU A 168 4.54 4.66 -24.95
CA LEU A 168 5.30 5.88 -24.67
C LEU A 168 4.54 6.92 -23.81
N LYS A 169 3.21 7.01 -23.93
CA LYS A 169 2.40 7.88 -23.05
C LYS A 169 2.47 7.49 -21.56
N SER A 170 2.71 6.21 -21.25
CA SER A 170 2.91 5.73 -19.88
C SER A 170 4.19 6.26 -19.23
N VAL A 171 5.15 6.80 -19.99
CA VAL A 171 6.39 7.39 -19.45
C VAL A 171 6.07 8.58 -18.54
N THR A 172 5.24 9.52 -19.02
CA THR A 172 4.86 10.71 -18.23
C THR A 172 4.11 10.31 -16.97
N ILE A 173 3.21 9.33 -17.08
CA ILE A 173 2.46 8.78 -15.95
C ILE A 173 3.43 8.18 -14.92
N LEU A 174 4.37 7.34 -15.36
CA LEU A 174 5.35 6.70 -14.49
C LEU A 174 6.27 7.73 -13.81
N LYS A 175 6.66 8.81 -14.49
CA LYS A 175 7.44 9.91 -13.90
C LYS A 175 6.68 10.62 -12.77
N ILE A 176 5.37 10.83 -12.90
CA ILE A 176 4.58 11.45 -11.82
C ILE A 176 4.44 10.47 -10.65
N LEU A 177 4.12 9.22 -10.98
CA LEU A 177 3.88 8.16 -10.01
C LEU A 177 5.16 7.68 -9.30
N SER A 178 6.35 7.94 -9.83
CA SER A 178 7.61 7.39 -9.29
C SER A 178 7.96 7.86 -7.88
N PHE A 179 7.39 8.98 -7.44
CA PHE A 179 7.55 9.50 -6.08
C PHE A 179 6.64 8.80 -5.06
N LEU A 180 5.56 8.17 -5.51
CA LEU A 180 4.58 7.53 -4.62
C LEU A 180 5.17 6.43 -3.73
N PRO A 181 6.03 5.50 -4.21
CA PRO A 181 6.61 4.48 -3.33
C PRO A 181 7.31 5.07 -2.10
N PHE A 182 8.07 6.16 -2.25
CA PHE A 182 8.72 6.84 -1.14
C PHE A 182 7.73 7.60 -0.24
N ILE A 183 6.78 8.34 -0.82
CA ILE A 183 5.76 9.06 -0.05
C ILE A 183 4.94 8.08 0.79
N ILE A 184 4.48 6.98 0.18
CA ILE A 184 3.68 5.96 0.84
C ILE A 184 4.50 5.21 1.89
N PHE A 185 5.81 5.01 1.66
CA PHE A 185 6.69 4.50 2.71
C PHE A 185 6.71 5.42 3.95
N VAL A 186 6.86 6.72 3.77
CA VAL A 186 6.84 7.70 4.88
C VAL A 186 5.46 7.70 5.57
N SER A 187 4.39 7.68 4.79
CA SER A 187 3.00 7.54 5.28
C SER A 187 2.84 6.28 6.14
N ASN A 188 3.29 5.13 5.65
CA ASN A 188 3.21 3.86 6.39
C ASN A 188 4.05 3.86 7.67
N VAL A 189 5.23 4.49 7.67
CA VAL A 189 6.04 4.65 8.87
C VAL A 189 5.31 5.51 9.92
N ALA A 190 4.70 6.62 9.49
CA ALA A 190 3.96 7.51 10.38
C ALA A 190 2.66 6.86 10.88
N GLY A 191 1.84 6.33 9.98
CA GLY A 191 0.56 5.72 10.28
C GLY A 191 0.68 4.33 10.91
N ILE A 192 1.00 3.32 10.09
CA ILE A 192 0.98 1.92 10.50
C ILE A 192 2.07 1.63 11.55
N GLN A 193 3.30 2.08 11.31
CA GLN A 193 4.40 1.72 12.19
C GLN A 193 4.47 2.55 13.46
N THR A 194 3.89 3.75 13.49
CA THR A 194 3.93 4.63 14.66
C THR A 194 2.55 4.86 15.28
N MET A 195 1.63 5.54 14.59
CA MET A 195 0.31 5.89 15.15
C MET A 195 -0.44 4.66 15.66
N VAL A 196 -0.49 3.62 14.84
CA VAL A 196 -1.16 2.35 15.16
C VAL A 196 -0.51 1.65 16.37
N ASN A 197 0.82 1.54 16.40
CA ASN A 197 1.53 0.91 17.53
C ASN A 197 1.38 1.71 18.84
N LEU A 198 1.07 3.00 18.75
CA LEU A 198 0.82 3.87 19.90
C LEU A 198 -0.67 3.97 20.28
N GLY A 199 -1.55 3.20 19.63
CA GLY A 199 -2.97 3.14 19.94
C GLY A 199 -3.85 4.18 19.22
N TYR A 200 -3.29 5.01 18.33
CA TYR A 200 -4.03 6.04 17.58
C TYR A 200 -4.72 5.47 16.32
N LYS A 201 -5.37 4.30 16.44
CA LYS A 201 -6.05 3.60 15.34
C LYS A 201 -7.19 4.45 14.75
N LYS A 202 -7.93 5.16 15.62
CA LYS A 202 -9.09 5.98 15.25
C LYS A 202 -8.67 7.18 14.40
N GLU A 203 -7.62 7.88 14.80
CA GLU A 203 -7.10 9.04 14.09
C GLU A 203 -6.44 8.65 12.77
N PHE A 204 -5.73 7.52 12.76
CA PHE A 204 -5.23 6.92 11.53
C PHE A 204 -6.38 6.68 10.53
N ALA A 205 -7.43 5.98 10.97
CA ALA A 205 -8.59 5.72 10.12
C ALA A 205 -9.27 7.00 9.62
N LYS A 206 -9.42 8.00 10.50
CA LYS A 206 -10.01 9.29 10.14
C LYS A 206 -9.21 9.99 9.03
N ILE A 207 -7.88 10.04 9.13
CA ILE A 207 -7.02 10.66 8.10
C ILE A 207 -7.19 9.94 6.76
N ILE A 208 -7.17 8.61 6.76
CA ILE A 208 -7.31 7.80 5.55
C ILE A 208 -8.70 7.96 4.91
N ILE A 209 -9.77 7.97 5.69
CA ILE A 209 -11.14 8.17 5.19
C ILE A 209 -11.27 9.55 4.52
N ILE A 210 -10.80 10.61 5.19
CA ILE A 210 -10.84 11.97 4.64
C ILE A 210 -10.03 12.05 3.34
N ALA A 211 -8.87 11.41 3.29
CA ALA A 211 -8.06 11.36 2.09
C ALA A 211 -8.73 10.59 0.95
N GLY A 212 -9.43 9.48 1.24
CA GLY A 212 -10.19 8.76 0.23
C GLY A 212 -11.30 9.60 -0.39
N VAL A 213 -12.05 10.33 0.44
CA VAL A 213 -13.07 11.29 -0.04
C VAL A 213 -12.42 12.41 -0.86
N LEU A 214 -11.32 12.98 -0.37
CA LEU A 214 -10.55 14.00 -1.09
C LEU A 214 -10.10 13.50 -2.47
N ASN A 215 -9.57 12.27 -2.55
CA ASN A 215 -9.09 11.71 -3.81
C ASN A 215 -10.21 11.54 -4.83
N ILE A 216 -11.39 11.10 -4.40
CA ILE A 216 -12.56 10.97 -5.27
C ILE A 216 -12.95 12.37 -5.79
N ILE A 217 -13.08 13.37 -4.91
CA ILE A 217 -13.42 14.74 -5.30
C ILE A 217 -12.37 15.30 -6.28
N LEU A 218 -11.08 15.19 -5.95
CA LEU A 218 -10.00 15.66 -6.81
C LEU A 218 -10.01 14.93 -8.15
N SER A 219 -10.23 13.61 -8.16
CA SER A 219 -10.31 12.84 -9.39
C SER A 219 -11.46 13.32 -10.27
N PHE A 220 -12.67 13.49 -9.72
CA PHE A 220 -13.82 14.00 -10.49
C PHE A 220 -13.63 15.43 -11.01
N ILE A 221 -12.83 16.26 -10.34
CA ILE A 221 -12.54 17.62 -10.78
C ILE A 221 -11.42 17.65 -11.84
N ILE A 222 -10.32 16.94 -11.62
CA ILE A 222 -9.08 17.09 -12.41
C ILE A 222 -9.08 16.17 -13.63
N VAL A 223 -9.57 14.94 -13.49
CA VAL A 223 -9.52 13.92 -14.56
C VAL A 223 -10.25 14.35 -15.83
N PRO A 224 -11.41 15.02 -15.80
CA PRO A 224 -12.07 15.47 -17.03
C PRO A 224 -11.22 16.42 -17.89
N TYR A 225 -10.30 17.18 -17.28
CA TYR A 225 -9.47 18.16 -17.99
C TYR A 225 -8.07 17.62 -18.35
N TYR A 226 -7.51 16.72 -17.53
CA TYR A 226 -6.12 16.26 -17.66
C TYR A 226 -5.98 14.74 -17.85
N LEU A 227 -7.09 14.00 -17.92
CA LEU A 227 -7.16 12.55 -18.19
C LEU A 227 -6.19 11.74 -17.31
N GLU A 228 -5.33 10.91 -17.91
CA GLU A 228 -4.39 10.04 -17.19
C GLU A 228 -3.38 10.81 -16.32
N ILE A 229 -2.97 12.00 -16.77
CA ILE A 229 -2.09 12.90 -16.00
C ILE A 229 -2.86 13.45 -14.80
N GLY A 230 -4.13 13.81 -15.00
CA GLY A 230 -5.03 14.25 -13.94
C GLY A 230 -5.18 13.19 -12.85
N SER A 231 -5.39 11.93 -13.24
CA SER A 231 -5.43 10.79 -12.31
C SER A 231 -4.12 10.65 -11.54
N SER A 232 -2.96 10.74 -12.20
CA SER A 232 -1.66 10.66 -11.52
C SER A 232 -1.45 11.78 -10.49
N ILE A 233 -1.86 13.00 -10.84
CA ILE A 233 -1.76 14.16 -9.94
C ILE A 233 -2.70 14.01 -8.76
N ALA A 234 -3.96 13.59 -8.97
CA ALA A 234 -4.94 13.40 -7.91
C ALA A 234 -4.43 12.41 -6.84
N VAL A 235 -3.83 11.30 -7.27
CA VAL A 235 -3.23 10.31 -6.36
C VAL A 235 -2.02 10.87 -5.63
N LEU A 236 -1.11 11.53 -6.35
CA LEU A 236 0.09 12.12 -5.76
C LEU A 236 -0.26 13.16 -4.68
N VAL A 237 -1.21 14.05 -4.97
CA VAL A 237 -1.69 15.06 -4.03
C VAL A 237 -2.34 14.40 -2.82
N THR A 238 -3.20 13.40 -3.04
CA THR A 238 -3.85 12.66 -1.94
C THR A 238 -2.82 12.06 -1.00
N GLU A 239 -1.81 11.35 -1.52
CA GLU A 239 -0.78 10.71 -0.69
C GLU A 239 0.11 11.72 0.04
N LEU A 240 0.38 12.88 -0.57
CA LEU A 240 1.04 13.99 0.11
C LEU A 240 0.19 14.54 1.26
N VAL A 241 -1.12 14.72 1.06
CA VAL A 241 -2.05 15.17 2.12
C VAL A 241 -2.13 14.15 3.25
N VAL A 242 -2.22 12.84 2.94
CA VAL A 242 -2.20 11.77 3.94
C VAL A 242 -0.93 11.86 4.78
N THR A 243 0.22 11.85 4.11
CA THR A 243 1.54 11.87 4.76
C THR A 243 1.71 13.10 5.63
N PHE A 244 1.33 14.27 5.11
CA PHE A 244 1.39 15.53 5.84
C PHE A 244 0.53 15.50 7.10
N ASN A 245 -0.73 15.06 7.00
CA ASN A 245 -1.65 14.97 8.14
C ASN A 245 -1.14 14.02 9.22
N MET A 246 -0.59 12.85 8.84
CA MET A 246 -0.01 11.91 9.80
C MET A 246 1.20 12.51 10.52
N LEU A 247 2.10 13.18 9.79
CA LEU A 247 3.28 13.82 10.38
C LEU A 247 2.90 14.98 11.30
N VAL A 248 1.91 15.80 10.91
CA VAL A 248 1.40 16.90 11.75
C VAL A 248 0.74 16.36 13.01
N PHE A 249 -0.07 15.30 12.90
CA PHE A 249 -0.69 14.67 14.05
C PHE A 249 0.36 14.19 15.08
N LEU A 250 1.39 13.50 14.61
CA LEU A 250 2.47 13.02 15.47
C LEU A 250 3.25 14.16 16.11
N ARG A 251 3.56 15.22 15.36
CA ARG A 251 4.20 16.42 15.91
C ARG A 251 3.36 17.08 17.00
N LYS A 252 2.03 17.20 16.81
CA LYS A 252 1.10 17.74 17.83
C LYS A 252 1.06 16.90 19.11
N LYS A 253 1.34 15.60 19.02
CA LYS A 253 1.48 14.68 20.16
C LYS A 253 2.90 14.62 20.72
N ASN A 254 3.79 15.54 20.33
CA ASN A 254 5.22 15.58 20.68
C ASN A 254 6.01 14.31 20.28
N ILE A 255 5.49 13.53 19.33
CA ILE A 255 6.13 12.32 18.82
C ILE A 255 7.05 12.70 17.66
N HIS A 256 8.35 12.59 17.91
CA HIS A 256 9.38 12.92 16.93
C HIS A 256 10.00 11.65 16.35
N ILE A 257 9.48 11.21 15.19
CA ILE A 257 10.01 10.02 14.49
C ILE A 257 11.46 10.24 14.03
N PHE A 258 11.77 11.43 13.51
CA PHE A 258 13.04 11.69 12.81
C PHE A 258 14.11 12.38 13.66
N LYS A 259 13.76 12.88 14.86
CA LYS A 259 14.76 13.47 15.78
C LYS A 259 15.24 12.42 16.79
N LYS A 260 16.51 12.53 17.18
CA LYS A 260 17.03 11.85 18.36
C LYS A 260 16.38 12.51 19.58
N ALA A 261 15.38 11.88 20.18
CA ALA A 261 14.86 12.34 21.46
C ALA A 261 16.01 12.28 22.50
N SER A 262 16.57 13.44 22.86
CA SER A 262 16.62 13.80 24.28
C SER A 262 15.18 14.04 24.75
N VAL A 263 14.95 14.04 26.06
CA VAL A 263 13.65 14.11 26.74
C VAL A 263 13.14 12.74 27.17
N GLU A 264 13.67 12.34 28.32
CA GLU A 264 12.94 11.72 29.44
C GLU A 264 11.60 12.43 29.66
N LEU A 265 10.54 11.65 29.84
CA LEU A 265 9.39 11.85 30.74
C LEU A 265 8.48 10.62 30.61
#